data_AF-A0A1M3PFX8-F1
#
_entry.id   AF-A0A1M3PFX8-F1
#
_cell.length_a   1.000
_cell.length_b   1.000
_cell.length_c   1.000
_cell.angle_alpha   90.00
_cell.angle_beta   90.00
_cell.angle_gamma   90.00
#
_symmetry.space_group_name_H-M   'P 1'
#
loop_
_entity.id
_entity.type
_entity.pdbx_description
1 polymer ?
#
loop_
_entity_poly.entity_id
_entity_poly.type
_entity_poly.pdbx_seq_one_letter_code
_entity_poly.pdbx_strand_id
1 'polypeptide(L)' 'MDIEVGDLVVGLLVAVLGLIGLVLASGALDDEMYLFGLSLAGFAALFELGLIRRHFDRREAVRVHAAAERAGEAGAHV' A
#
# COMPACT_ATOMS: atom_id res chain seq x y z
N MET A 1 0.59 10.66 12.88
CA MET A 1 0.68 9.91 11.62
C MET A 1 0.77 8.44 11.99
N ASP A 2 -0.34 7.70 11.96
CA ASP A 2 -0.36 6.25 12.29
C ASP A 2 0.11 5.43 11.08
N ILE A 3 1.25 5.80 10.51
CA ILE A 3 1.93 4.99 9.50
C ILE A 3 2.96 4.20 10.28
N GLU A 4 2.84 2.88 10.30
CA GLU A 4 3.88 2.03 10.88
C GLU A 4 5.17 2.31 10.12
N VAL A 5 6.26 2.63 10.83
CA VAL A 5 7.54 2.97 10.21
C VAL A 5 8.00 1.86 9.25
N GLY A 6 7.68 0.60 9.56
CA GLY A 6 7.92 -0.54 8.68
C GLY A 6 7.20 -0.42 7.34
N ASP A 7 5.92 -0.05 7.33
CA ASP A 7 5.15 0.13 6.09
C ASP A 7 5.73 1.25 5.23
N LEU A 8 6.18 2.35 5.86
CA LEU A 8 6.82 3.46 5.15
C LEU A 8 8.16 3.05 4.53
N VAL A 9 9.01 2.35 5.29
CA VAL A 9 10.33 1.89 4.82
C VAL A 9 10.16 0.90 3.68
N VAL A 10 9.26 -0.08 3.83
CA VAL A 10 9.00 -1.09 2.80
C VAL A 10 8.41 -0.43 1.55
N GLY A 11 7.45 0.47 1.70
CA GLY A 11 6.89 1.19 0.56
C GLY A 11 7.96 2.01 -0.18
N LEU A 12 8.78 2.76 0.55
CA LEU A 12 9.88 3.52 -0.07
C LEU A 12 10.86 2.61 -0.83
N LEU A 13 11.23 1.47 -0.26
CA LEU A 13 12.12 0.50 -0.92
C LEU A 13 11.49 -0.07 -2.19
N VAL A 14 10.20 -0.42 -2.16
CA VAL A 14 9.49 -0.96 -3.32
C VAL A 14 9.29 0.11 -4.40
N ALA A 15 8.99 1.35 -4.01
CA ALA A 15 8.93 2.47 -4.95
C ALA A 15 10.26 2.71 -5.67
N VAL A 16 11.38 2.70 -4.95
CA VAL A 16 12.73 2.79 -5.55
C VAL A 16 13.01 1.61 -6.47
N LEU A 17 12.66 0.39 -6.06
CA LEU A 17 12.82 -0.80 -6.88
C LEU A 17 11.99 -0.72 -8.18
N GLY A 18 10.77 -0.19 -8.11
CA GLY A 18 9.92 0.07 -9.28
C GLY A 18 10.53 1.10 -10.24
N LEU A 19 11.11 2.18 -9.71
CA LEU A 19 11.82 3.18 -10.52
C LEU A 19 13.05 2.57 -11.21
N ILE A 20 13.81 1.72 -10.51
CA ILE A 20 14.93 0.97 -11.10
C ILE A 20 14.41 0.07 -12.24
N GLY A 21 13.30 -0.63 -12.02
CA GLY A 21 12.65 -1.44 -13.07
C GLY A 21 12.28 -0.62 -14.30
N LEU A 22 11.76 0.59 -14.12
CA LEU A 22 11.40 1.49 -15.22
C LEU A 22 12.64 1.96 -16.00
N VAL A 23 13.74 2.27 -15.29
CA VAL A 23 15.02 2.61 -15.90
C VAL A 23 15.56 1.43 -16.70
N LEU A 24 15.54 0.21 -16.15
CA LEU A 24 15.95 -1.01 -16.85
C LEU A 24 15.12 -1.25 -18.11
N ALA A 25 13.80 -1.12 -18.02
CA ALA A 25 12.91 -1.29 -19.17
C ALA A 25 13.19 -0.24 -20.25
N SER A 26 13.49 1.01 -19.88
CA SER A 26 13.75 2.09 -20.84
C SER A 26 15.02 1.89 -21.68
N GLY A 27 16.00 1.15 -21.15
CA GLY A 27 17.28 0.86 -21.80
C GLY A 27 17.45 -0.58 -22.24
N ALA A 28 16.38 -1.38 -22.21
CA ALA A 28 16.43 -2.80 -22.54
C ALA A 28 16.76 -3.01 -24.03
N LEU A 29 17.73 -3.90 -24.29
CA LEU A 29 18.10 -4.33 -25.65
C LEU A 29 17.39 -5.63 -26.05
N ASP A 30 16.87 -6.35 -25.07
CA ASP A 30 16.16 -7.63 -25.20
C ASP A 30 14.76 -7.53 -24.57
N ASP A 31 13.83 -8.31 -25.14
CA ASP A 31 12.42 -8.28 -24.76
C ASP A 31 12.20 -8.81 -23.33
N GLU A 32 13.04 -9.73 -22.88
CA GLU A 32 13.02 -10.28 -21.53
C GLU A 32 13.32 -9.20 -20.47
N MET A 33 14.35 -8.39 -20.67
CA MET A 33 14.69 -7.29 -19.77
C MET A 33 13.64 -6.20 -19.79
N TYR A 34 13.06 -5.91 -20.96
CA TYR A 34 11.94 -4.96 -21.08
C TYR A 34 10.74 -5.42 -20.25
N LEU A 35 10.32 -6.68 -20.45
CA LEU A 35 9.19 -7.25 -19.73
C LEU A 35 9.47 -7.34 -18.23
N PHE A 36 10.69 -7.71 -17.83
CA PHE A 36 11.10 -7.79 -16.44
C PHE A 36 11.02 -6.41 -15.75
N GLY A 37 11.63 -5.39 -16.34
CA GLY A 37 11.63 -4.03 -15.80
C GLY A 37 10.22 -3.43 -15.71
N LEU A 38 9.40 -3.65 -16.75
CA LEU A 38 8.01 -3.21 -16.76
C LEU A 38 7.16 -3.93 -15.72
N SER A 39 7.37 -5.24 -15.55
CA SER A 39 6.69 -6.04 -14.53
C SER A 39 7.05 -5.57 -13.13
N LEU A 40 8.32 -5.22 -12.89
CA LEU A 40 8.79 -4.71 -11.61
C LEU A 40 8.17 -3.34 -11.27
N ALA A 41 8.11 -2.45 -12.25
CA ALA A 41 7.45 -1.15 -12.09
C ALA A 41 5.94 -1.30 -11.84
N GLY A 42 5.28 -2.19 -12.59
CA GLY A 42 3.86 -2.50 -12.40
C GLY A 42 3.57 -3.11 -11.03
N PHE A 43 4.40 -4.06 -10.59
CA PHE A 43 4.32 -4.64 -9.25
C PHE A 43 4.47 -3.57 -8.17
N ALA A 44 5.48 -2.71 -8.27
CA ALA A 44 5.70 -1.65 -7.29
C ALA A 44 4.49 -0.70 -7.19
N ALA A 45 3.91 -0.29 -8.32
CA ALA A 45 2.72 0.56 -8.33
C ALA A 45 1.53 -0.10 -7.63
N LEU A 46 1.26 -1.38 -7.92
CA LEU A 46 0.18 -2.13 -7.28
C LEU A 46 0.43 -2.33 -5.79
N PHE A 47 1.69 -2.58 -5.40
CA PHE A 47 2.09 -2.74 -4.02
C PHE A 47 1.86 -1.47 -3.20
N GLU A 48 2.28 -0.30 -3.70
CA GLU A 48 2.05 0.99 -3.04
C GLU A 48 0.55 1.28 -2.88
N LEU A 49 -0.25 1.05 -3.92
CA LEU A 49 -1.70 1.19 -3.84
C LEU A 49 -2.31 0.25 -2.78
N GLY A 50 -1.79 -0.98 -2.67
CA GLY A 50 -2.18 -1.94 -1.64
C GLY A 50 -1.85 -1.47 -0.22
N LEU A 51 -0.66 -0.90 -0.01
CA LEU A 51 -0.26 -0.30 1.27
C LEU A 51 -1.19 0.85 1.67
N ILE A 52 -1.46 1.76 0.73
CA ILE A 52 -2.36 2.89 0.93
C ILE A 52 -3.77 2.38 1.30
N ARG A 53 -4.28 1.41 0.55
CA ARG A 53 -5.60 0.81 0.81
C ARG A 53 -5.66 0.20 2.21
N ARG A 54 -4.67 -0.63 2.57
CA ARG A 54 -4.58 -1.28 3.89
C ARG A 54 -4.53 -0.27 5.03
N HIS A 55 -3.88 0.88 4.82
CA HIS A 55 -3.84 1.97 5.80
C HIS A 55 -5.24 2.56 6.04
N PHE A 56 -6.00 2.84 4.98
CA PHE A 56 -7.36 3.34 5.11
C PHE A 56 -8.33 2.29 5.68
N ASP A 57 -8.23 1.04 5.24
CA ASP A 57 -9.06 -0.07 5.75
C ASP A 57 -8.87 -0.24 7.27
N ARG A 58 -7.62 -0.17 7.77
CA ARG A 58 -7.32 -0.21 9.22
C ARG A 58 -7.99 0.95 9.97
N ARG A 59 -7.93 2.17 9.43
CA ARG A 59 -8.54 3.36 10.07
C ARG A 59 -10.04 3.29 10.09
N GLU A 60 -10.65 2.76 9.04
CA GLU A 60 -12.08 2.59 8.96
C GLU A 60 -12.58 1.54 9.94
N ALA A 61 -11.91 0.39 10.05
CA ALA A 61 -12.24 -0.64 11.03
C ALA A 61 -12.26 -0.08 12.47
N VAL A 62 -11.24 0.69 12.86
CA VAL A 62 -11.17 1.34 14.19
C VAL A 62 -12.38 2.26 14.43
N ARG A 63 -12.79 3.04 13.44
CA ARG A 63 -13.95 3.95 13.55
C ARG A 63 -15.27 3.19 13.70
N VAL A 64 -15.45 2.11 12.94
CA VAL A 64 -16.67 1.28 13.00
C VAL A 64 -16.79 0.60 14.36
N HIS A 65 -15.70 0.05 14.90
CA HIS A 65 -15.70 -0.54 16.24
C HIS A 65 -16.05 0.49 17.32
N ALA A 66 -15.44 1.68 17.29
CA ALA A 66 -15.75 2.74 18.25
C ALA A 66 -17.20 3.24 18.15
N ALA A 67 -17.79 3.25 16.96
CA ALA A 67 -19.20 3.60 16.77
C ALA A 67 -20.15 2.51 17.32
N ALA A 68 -19.79 1.24 17.15
CA ALA A 68 -20.56 0.11 17.69
C ALA A 68 -20.58 0.10 19.22
N GLU A 69 -19.44 0.39 19.87
CA GLU A 69 -19.36 0.50 21.34
C GLU A 69 -20.27 1.61 21.87
N ARG A 70 -20.21 2.81 21.27
CA ARG A 70 -21.07 3.96 21.66
C ARG A 70 -22.55 3.68 21.46
N ALA A 71 -22.92 2.96 20.41
CA ALA A 71 -24.30 2.56 20.17
C ALA A 71 -24.78 1.53 21.21
N GLY A 72 -23.89 0.61 21.63
CA GLY A 72 -24.15 -0.34 22.71
C GLY A 72 -24.35 0.33 24.06
N GLU A 73 -23.49 1.30 24.41
CA GLU A 73 -23.62 2.10 25.64
C GLU A 73 -24.91 2.93 25.66
N ALA A 74 -25.25 3.59 24.54
CA ALA A 74 -26.48 4.36 24.43
C ALA A 74 -27.75 3.50 24.55
N GLY A 75 -27.72 2.26 24.04
CA GLY A 75 -28.81 1.30 24.18
C GLY A 75 -28.96 0.70 25.58
N ALA A 76 -27.91 0.69 26.40
CA ALA A 76 -27.94 0.17 27.77
C ALA A 76 -28.51 1.18 28.80
N HIS A 77 -28.70 2.44 28.40
CA HIS A 77 -29.23 3.52 29.24
C HIS A 77 -30.70 3.90 28.93
N VAL A 78 -31.38 3.14 28.06
CA VAL A 78 -32.82 3.27 27.73
C VAL A 78 -33.57 2.07 28.30
#